data_AF-A0A6M1U6Q7-F1
#
_entry.id   AF-A0A6M1U6Q7-F1
#
_cell.length_a   1.000
_cell.length_b   1.000
_cell.length_c   1.000
_cell.angle_alpha   90.00
_cell.angle_beta   90.00
_cell.angle_gamma   90.00
#
_symmetry.space_group_name_H-M   'P 1'
#
loop_
_entity.id
_entity.type
_entity.pdbx_description
1 polymer ?
#
loop_
_entity_poly.entity_id
_entity_poly.type
_entity_poly.pdbx_seq_one_letter_code
_entity_poly.pdbx_strand_id
1 'polypeptide(L)' 'MKRNHWLVTEREKRKMTQERVAELAGIERSYYTKIENGTVPSVKVAKRIANVFGIDWTRFFESDADR' A
#
# COMPACT_ATOMS: atom_id res chain seq x y z
N MET A 1 0.88 -0.69 16.21
CA MET A 1 0.69 -1.12 14.80
C MET A 1 2.05 -1.14 14.11
N LYS A 2 2.36 -2.17 13.32
CA LYS A 2 3.62 -2.25 12.56
C LYS A 2 3.44 -1.50 11.24
N ARG A 3 4.32 -0.54 10.96
CA ARG A 3 4.28 0.26 9.73
C ARG A 3 4.61 -0.60 8.51
N ASN A 4 3.90 -0.40 7.40
CA ASN A 4 4.12 -1.08 6.12
C ASN A 4 5.31 -0.45 5.38
N HIS A 5 6.52 -0.63 5.89
CA HIS A 5 7.75 -0.03 5.34
C HIS A 5 7.95 -0.37 3.86
N TRP A 6 7.63 -1.60 3.45
CA TRP A 6 7.74 -2.02 2.05
C TRP A 6 6.88 -1.17 1.10
N LEU A 7 5.68 -0.76 1.54
CA LEU A 7 4.75 0.04 0.75
C LEU A 7 5.27 1.46 0.57
N VAL A 8 5.83 2.03 1.65
CA VAL A 8 6.49 3.35 1.64
C VAL A 8 7.68 3.33 0.67
N THR A 9 8.54 2.31 0.79
CA THR A 9 9.70 2.14 -0.10
C THR A 9 9.28 2.00 -1.57
N GLU A 10 8.24 1.21 -1.87
CA GLU A 10 7.78 1.02 -3.24
C GLU A 10 7.22 2.33 -3.84
N ARG A 11 6.46 3.09 -3.05
CA ARG A 11 5.98 4.41 -3.44
C ARG A 11 7.13 5.38 -3.72
N GLU A 12 8.15 5.42 -2.86
CA GLU A 12 9.29 6.32 -2.98
C GLU A 12 10.21 5.97 -4.16
N LYS A 13 10.43 4.67 -4.43
CA LYS A 13 11.14 4.19 -5.63
C LYS A 13 10.50 4.72 -6.92
N ARG A 14 9.18 4.86 -6.92
CA ARG A 14 8.40 5.40 -8.05
C ARG A 14 8.20 6.92 -8.00
N LYS A 15 8.78 7.59 -7.01
CA LYS A 15 8.67 9.05 -6.79
C LYS A 15 7.22 9.54 -6.70
N MET A 16 6.34 8.73 -6.12
CA MET A 16 4.91 9.05 -6.00
C MET A 16 4.61 9.64 -4.61
N THR A 17 3.69 10.60 -4.57
CA THR A 17 3.13 11.09 -3.30
C THR A 17 2.05 10.13 -2.80
N GLN A 18 1.69 10.22 -1.52
CA GLN A 18 0.54 9.48 -0.97
C GLN A 18 -0.76 9.81 -1.72
N GLU A 19 -0.94 11.08 -2.09
CA GLU A 19 -2.09 11.55 -2.89
C GLU A 19 -2.12 10.85 -4.24
N ARG A 20 -1.00 10.81 -4.95
CA ARG A 20 -0.94 10.21 -6.28
C ARG A 20 -1.28 8.71 -6.27
N VAL A 21 -0.82 7.98 -5.26
CA VAL A 21 -1.16 6.55 -5.14
C VAL A 21 -2.65 6.38 -4.79
N ALA A 22 -3.17 7.22 -3.91
CA ALA A 22 -4.57 7.19 -3.52
C ALA A 22 -5.51 7.48 -4.70
N GLU A 23 -5.19 8.48 -5.54
CA GLU A 23 -5.89 8.78 -6.79
C GLU A 23 -5.93 7.57 -7.74
N LEU A 24 -4.76 6.98 -8.03
CA LEU A 24 -4.65 5.85 -8.96
C LEU A 24 -5.32 4.58 -8.42
N ALA A 25 -5.24 4.36 -7.11
CA ALA A 25 -5.95 3.29 -6.44
C ALA A 25 -7.42 3.64 -6.16
N GLY A 26 -7.88 4.85 -6.50
CA GLY A 26 -9.20 5.44 -6.24
C GLY A 26 -9.71 5.24 -4.83
N ILE A 27 -8.89 5.59 -3.84
CA ILE A 27 -9.20 5.59 -2.41
C ILE A 27 -8.89 6.98 -1.84
N GLU A 28 -9.36 7.26 -0.63
CA GLU A 28 -8.95 8.48 0.06
C GLU A 28 -7.46 8.46 0.45
N ARG A 29 -6.79 9.59 0.29
CA ARG A 29 -5.40 9.77 0.75
C ARG A 29 -5.23 9.46 2.23
N SER A 30 -6.19 9.88 3.06
CA SER A 30 -6.20 9.61 4.51
C SER A 30 -6.16 8.09 4.81
N TYR A 31 -6.88 7.31 3.99
CA TYR A 31 -6.92 5.86 4.11
C TYR A 31 -5.62 5.22 3.62
N TYR A 32 -5.04 5.70 2.52
CA TYR A 32 -3.72 5.26 2.08
C TYR A 32 -2.64 5.51 3.15
N THR A 33 -2.66 6.66 3.82
CA THR A 33 -1.75 6.95 4.95
C THR A 33 -1.93 5.96 6.10
N LYS A 34 -3.18 5.59 6.45
CA LYS A 34 -3.45 4.56 7.47
C LYS A 34 -2.87 3.21 7.06
N ILE A 35 -2.96 2.86 5.78
CA ILE A 35 -2.40 1.62 5.24
C ILE A 35 -0.87 1.64 5.35
N GLU A 36 -0.19 2.72 4.97
CA GLU A 36 1.26 2.83 5.19
C GLU A 36 1.64 2.70 6.67
N ASN A 37 0.77 3.13 7.58
CA ASN A 37 0.96 3.03 9.03
C ASN A 37 0.48 1.71 9.67
N GLY A 38 0.17 0.69 8.86
CA GLY A 38 -0.10 -0.67 9.34
C GLY A 38 -1.58 -1.06 9.41
N THR A 39 -2.49 -0.24 8.87
CA THR A 39 -3.87 -0.69 8.64
C THR A 39 -3.88 -1.70 7.50
N VAL A 40 -4.48 -2.87 7.73
CA VAL A 40 -4.70 -3.87 6.68
C VAL A 40 -5.89 -3.43 5.82
N PRO A 41 -5.71 -3.19 4.51
CA PRO A 41 -6.82 -2.85 3.63
C PRO A 41 -7.72 -4.06 3.33
N SER A 42 -8.92 -3.82 2.82
CA SER A 42 -9.73 -4.90 2.25
C SER A 42 -9.04 -5.50 1.01
N VAL A 43 -9.35 -6.76 0.66
CA VAL A 43 -8.81 -7.42 -0.54
C VAL A 43 -9.03 -6.58 -1.81
N LYS A 44 -10.19 -5.93 -1.92
CA LYS A 44 -10.51 -5.03 -3.05
C LYS A 44 -9.53 -3.87 -3.12
N VAL A 45 -9.22 -3.25 -1.99
CA VAL A 45 -8.29 -2.10 -1.93
C VAL A 45 -6.85 -2.56 -2.10
N ALA A 46 -6.45 -3.68 -1.49
CA ALA A 46 -5.14 -4.29 -1.67
C ALA A 46 -4.84 -4.52 -3.16
N LYS A 47 -5.78 -5.14 -3.90
CA LYS A 47 -5.66 -5.35 -5.35
C LYS A 47 -5.52 -4.04 -6.14
N ARG A 48 -6.29 -3.01 -5.79
CA ARG A 48 -6.21 -1.70 -6.47
C ARG A 48 -4.84 -1.05 -6.27
N ILE A 49 -4.34 -1.02 -5.04
CA ILE A 49 -3.01 -0.46 -4.73
C ILE A 49 -1.92 -1.32 -5.38
N ALA A 50 -2.03 -2.65 -5.30
CA ALA A 50 -1.08 -3.55 -5.93
C ALA A 50 -1.01 -3.35 -7.46
N ASN A 51 -2.14 -3.10 -8.12
CA ASN A 51 -2.18 -2.76 -9.55
C ASN A 51 -1.46 -1.45 -9.88
N VAL A 52 -1.48 -0.44 -9.01
CA VAL A 52 -0.70 0.80 -9.22
C VAL A 52 0.80 0.50 -9.30
N PHE A 53 1.25 -0.48 -8.53
CA PHE A 53 2.64 -0.88 -8.47
C PHE A 53 2.96 -2.09 -9.37
N GLY A 54 1.99 -2.79 -9.93
CA GLY A 54 2.23 -4.03 -10.68
C GLY A 54 2.89 -5.12 -9.82
N ILE A 55 2.46 -5.25 -8.57
CA ILE A 55 2.96 -6.24 -7.60
C ILE A 55 1.83 -7.18 -7.16
N ASP A 56 2.16 -8.24 -6.43
CA ASP A 56 1.12 -9.08 -5.81
C ASP A 56 0.45 -8.36 -4.62
N TRP A 57 -0.87 -8.48 -4.56
CA TRP A 57 -1.70 -7.94 -3.48
C TRP A 57 -1.63 -8.79 -2.20
N THR A 58 -1.20 -10.06 -2.29
CA THR A 58 -1.00 -10.93 -1.12
C THR A 58 0.04 -10.37 -0.15
N ARG A 59 0.95 -9.52 -0.64
CA ARG A 59 1.99 -8.85 0.14
C ARG A 59 1.48 -7.98 1.29
N PHE A 60 0.22 -7.54 1.21
CA PHE A 60 -0.48 -6.86 2.31
C PHE A 60 -0.86 -7.79 3.47
N PHE A 61 -0.85 -9.11 3.24
CA PHE A 61 -1.29 -10.16 4.16
C PHE A 61 -0.17 -11.17 4.49
N GLU A 62 0.95 -11.11 3.78
CA GLU A 62 2.16 -11.85 4.15
C GLU A 62 2.60 -11.43 5.55
N SER A 63 2.53 -12.38 6.48
CA SER A 63 3.11 -12.25 7.82
C SER A 63 4.62 -12.08 7.71
N ASP A 64 5.22 -11.39 8.67
CA ASP A 64 6.64 -11.02 8.71
C ASP A 64 7.63 -12.21 8.82
N ALA A 65 7.30 -13.39 8.27
CA ALA A 65 8.22 -14.52 8.22
C ALA A 65 9.43 -14.27 7.29
N ASP A 66 9.33 -13.30 6.38
CA ASP A 66 10.38 -12.90 5.43
C ASP A 66 10.79 -11.41 5.53
N ARG A 67 10.61 -10.76 6.70
CA ARG A 67 11.07 -9.37 6.91
C ARG A 67 12.11 -9.20 8.01
#